data_AF-B5I8I0-F1
#
_entry.id   AF-B5I8I0-F1
#
_cell.length_a   1.000
_cell.length_b   1.000
_cell.length_c   1.000
_cell.angle_alpha   90.00
_cell.angle_beta   90.00
_cell.angle_gamma   90.00
#
_symmetry.space_group_name_H-M   'P 1'
#
loop_
_entity.id
_entity.type
_entity.pdbx_description
1 polymer ?
#
loop_
_entity_poly.entity_id
_entity_poly.type
_entity_poly.pdbx_seq_one_letter_code
_entity_poly.pdbx_strand_id
1 'polypeptide(L)'
;MVTAPLPVQTGTSAGEAPAGRPAPLPSLTGLRFIAAALVFFFHSSFFEPLTNPFADRGQAEGFQWLFSKAGWMGVSFFFVLSGFVLTWSSRRDDTVTGFWRRRLLKIFPNHVAMWALAMLLFAGATTPLTSWLPNLFLLHSWFPQHDIYISVNAPSWSLCSELLFYLLFPFLIGPVRRIRTERLWAWAGAAVVGMLALETAVYLLVPDQPRTPEGFPISSLQFWLGYNFPPGRLFEFVLGMLLARLVLAGRFPRVPLTAALALVVAGYALALNVPFLYGFTVATIVPVAVLVCAVALADVDGRRTLLSGRTMRWLGEVSFGFYLAQYVVLYYGRVHVLDNRTYGLLGGVLELLALFLVTLALGWLLMVCVERPVMRRWARPRDRTPRTAPGPVAVPVARSSG
;
A
#
# COMPACT_ATOMS: atom_id res chain seq x y z
N MET A 1 68.09 36.41 -11.51
CA MET A 1 66.92 36.76 -10.69
C MET A 1 65.92 35.63 -10.86
N VAL A 2 65.60 34.96 -9.75
CA VAL A 2 65.14 33.58 -9.69
C VAL A 2 63.65 33.46 -10.06
N THR A 3 63.36 32.50 -10.94
CA THR A 3 62.01 32.02 -11.31
C THR A 3 61.30 31.39 -10.11
N ALA A 4 60.16 31.95 -9.71
CA ALA A 4 59.28 31.36 -8.69
C ALA A 4 58.28 30.39 -9.34
N PRO A 5 58.02 29.18 -8.77
CA PRO A 5 57.06 28.24 -9.32
C PRO A 5 55.62 28.58 -8.92
N LEU A 6 54.67 28.31 -9.83
CA LEU A 6 53.23 28.35 -9.55
C LEU A 6 52.81 27.21 -8.59
N PRO A 7 51.91 27.45 -7.64
CA PRO A 7 51.43 26.41 -6.74
C PRO A 7 50.50 25.43 -7.47
N VAL A 8 50.85 24.16 -7.39
CA VAL A 8 50.03 22.99 -7.77
C VAL A 8 48.78 22.97 -6.89
N GLN A 9 47.60 23.16 -7.49
CA GLN A 9 46.33 22.86 -6.82
C GLN A 9 46.21 21.33 -6.71
N THR A 10 46.50 20.81 -5.52
CA THR A 10 46.19 19.44 -5.14
C THR A 10 44.68 19.27 -5.14
N GLY A 11 44.20 18.30 -5.92
CA GLY A 11 42.79 17.98 -6.05
C GLY A 11 42.17 17.71 -4.69
N THR A 12 41.17 18.52 -4.32
CA THR A 12 40.20 18.15 -3.32
C THR A 12 39.48 16.90 -3.82
N SER A 13 39.83 15.77 -3.22
CA SER A 13 39.02 14.56 -3.28
C SER A 13 37.57 14.96 -3.02
N ALA A 14 36.70 14.61 -3.97
CA ALA A 14 35.28 14.71 -3.81
C ALA A 14 34.91 13.93 -2.54
N GLY A 15 34.70 14.66 -1.45
CA GLY A 15 34.23 14.10 -0.19
C GLY A 15 32.94 13.37 -0.48
N GLU A 16 32.99 12.05 -0.37
CA GLU A 16 31.85 11.17 -0.45
C GLU A 16 30.84 11.69 0.60
N ALA A 17 29.78 12.33 0.12
CA ALA A 17 28.76 12.90 0.99
C ALA A 17 28.26 11.78 1.92
N PRO A 18 28.20 12.02 3.24
CA PRO A 18 27.75 10.99 4.19
C PRO A 18 26.38 10.52 3.72
N ALA A 19 26.21 9.21 3.56
CA ALA A 19 25.01 8.57 2.98
C ALA A 19 23.73 9.14 3.60
N GLY A 20 23.24 10.21 2.98
CA GLY A 20 22.19 11.06 3.51
C GLY A 20 20.90 10.29 3.51
N ARG A 21 20.07 10.52 4.53
CA ARG A 21 18.72 9.96 4.54
C ARG A 21 18.00 10.39 3.25
N PRO A 22 17.42 9.45 2.47
CA PRO A 22 16.69 9.80 1.27
C PRO A 22 15.63 10.85 1.57
N ALA A 23 15.45 11.79 0.64
CA ALA A 23 14.51 12.90 0.81
C ALA A 23 13.10 12.37 1.17
N PRO A 24 12.36 13.07 2.05
CA PRO A 24 10.98 12.72 2.34
C PRO A 24 10.13 12.81 1.07
N LEU A 25 9.11 11.96 0.96
CA LEU A 25 8.20 11.89 -0.19
C LEU A 25 6.77 12.30 0.21
N PRO A 26 6.53 13.58 0.58
CA PRO A 26 5.25 14.05 1.09
C PRO A 26 4.10 13.94 0.08
N SER A 27 4.36 14.07 -1.23
CA SER A 27 3.33 13.97 -2.24
C SER A 27 2.80 12.54 -2.36
N LEU A 28 3.67 11.53 -2.19
CA LEU A 28 3.25 10.13 -2.12
C LEU A 28 2.39 9.86 -0.88
N THR A 29 2.66 10.53 0.25
CA THR A 29 1.77 10.47 1.42
C THR A 29 0.39 10.97 1.05
N GLY A 30 0.27 12.15 0.42
CA GLY A 30 -1.03 12.68 0.00
C GLY A 30 -1.76 11.78 -1.00
N LEU A 31 -1.04 11.19 -1.96
CA LEU A 31 -1.62 10.31 -2.97
C LEU A 31 -2.26 9.03 -2.38
N ARG A 32 -1.80 8.57 -1.22
CA ARG A 32 -2.42 7.44 -0.48
C ARG A 32 -3.89 7.69 -0.17
N PHE A 33 -4.28 8.93 0.11
CA PHE A 33 -5.68 9.22 0.40
C PHE A 33 -6.57 9.07 -0.83
N ILE A 34 -6.09 9.50 -2.00
CA ILE A 34 -6.83 9.34 -3.26
C ILE A 34 -7.05 7.85 -3.53
N ALA A 35 -6.02 7.02 -3.38
CA ALA A 35 -6.15 5.57 -3.52
C ALA A 35 -7.14 4.96 -2.51
N ALA A 36 -7.12 5.40 -1.25
CA ALA A 36 -8.07 4.94 -0.24
C ALA A 36 -9.52 5.38 -0.56
N ALA A 37 -9.71 6.60 -1.05
CA ALA A 37 -11.02 7.11 -1.46
C ALA A 37 -11.59 6.35 -2.67
N LEU A 38 -10.75 5.98 -3.64
CA LEU A 38 -11.16 5.12 -4.76
C LEU A 38 -11.67 3.74 -4.28
N VAL A 39 -11.06 3.18 -3.22
CA VAL A 39 -11.52 1.94 -2.60
C VAL A 39 -12.87 2.13 -1.90
N PHE A 40 -13.09 3.26 -1.22
CA PHE A 40 -14.41 3.58 -0.65
C PHE A 40 -15.47 3.65 -1.74
N PHE A 41 -15.23 4.39 -2.82
CA PHE A 41 -16.23 4.55 -3.88
C PHE A 41 -16.54 3.22 -4.58
N PHE A 42 -15.53 2.38 -4.81
CA PHE A 42 -15.71 1.03 -5.33
C PHE A 42 -16.63 0.17 -4.45
N HIS A 43 -16.39 0.11 -3.14
CA HIS A 43 -17.25 -0.69 -2.26
C HIS A 43 -18.62 -0.04 -2.05
N SER A 44 -18.74 1.28 -2.18
CA SER A 44 -20.04 1.97 -2.11
C SER A 44 -20.89 1.78 -3.37
N SER A 45 -20.32 1.23 -4.45
CA SER A 45 -21.03 1.02 -5.70
C SER A 45 -21.56 -0.40 -5.89
N PHE A 46 -21.50 -1.26 -4.85
CA PHE A 46 -21.95 -2.65 -4.95
C PHE A 46 -23.47 -2.76 -4.88
N PHE A 47 -24.01 -3.71 -5.63
CA PHE A 47 -25.41 -4.12 -5.56
C PHE A 47 -25.63 -5.23 -4.53
N GLU A 48 -24.63 -6.08 -4.31
CA GLU A 48 -24.67 -7.13 -3.30
C GLU A 48 -23.35 -7.18 -2.51
N PRO A 49 -23.37 -6.87 -1.19
CA PRO A 49 -24.49 -6.26 -0.46
C PRO A 49 -24.86 -4.87 -0.99
N LEU A 50 -26.11 -4.41 -0.80
CA LEU A 50 -26.61 -3.14 -1.35
C LEU A 50 -26.02 -1.90 -0.65
N THR A 51 -24.79 -1.56 -1.03
CA THR A 51 -24.12 -0.34 -0.59
C THR A 51 -24.36 0.86 -1.51
N ASN A 52 -24.79 0.59 -2.75
CA ASN A 52 -25.18 1.62 -3.71
C ASN A 52 -26.50 2.30 -3.28
N PRO A 53 -26.53 3.62 -3.06
CA PRO A 53 -27.71 4.30 -2.52
C PRO A 53 -28.67 4.82 -3.58
N PHE A 54 -28.38 4.68 -4.88
CA PHE A 54 -29.20 5.28 -5.93
C PHE A 54 -30.41 4.42 -6.29
N ALA A 55 -31.60 5.01 -6.23
CA ALA A 55 -32.87 4.36 -6.57
C ALA A 55 -33.08 4.25 -8.09
N ASP A 56 -32.60 5.24 -8.84
CA ASP A 56 -32.62 5.21 -10.30
C ASP A 56 -31.57 4.24 -10.84
N ARG A 57 -32.00 3.31 -11.68
CA ARG A 57 -31.14 2.24 -12.19
C ARG A 57 -30.00 2.78 -13.05
N GLY A 58 -30.25 3.80 -13.89
CA GLY A 58 -29.23 4.40 -14.74
C GLY A 58 -28.14 5.08 -13.92
N GLN A 59 -28.52 5.80 -12.85
CA GLN A 59 -27.58 6.40 -11.90
C GLN A 59 -26.78 5.34 -11.15
N ALA A 60 -27.44 4.28 -10.65
CA ALA A 60 -26.78 3.21 -9.92
C ALA A 60 -25.76 2.45 -10.79
N GLU A 61 -26.14 2.07 -12.02
CA GLU A 61 -25.28 1.38 -12.97
C GLU A 61 -24.14 2.29 -13.47
N GLY A 62 -24.41 3.56 -13.75
CA GLY A 62 -23.39 4.54 -14.13
C GLY A 62 -22.35 4.75 -13.03
N PHE A 63 -22.79 4.82 -11.77
CA PHE A 63 -21.91 4.90 -10.60
C PHE A 63 -21.07 3.63 -10.43
N GLN A 64 -21.67 2.45 -10.54
CA GLN A 64 -20.94 1.18 -10.50
C GLN A 64 -19.92 1.09 -11.63
N TRP A 65 -20.31 1.41 -12.86
CA TRP A 65 -19.40 1.39 -14.01
C TRP A 65 -18.18 2.29 -13.78
N LEU A 66 -18.42 3.53 -13.32
CA LEU A 66 -17.38 4.54 -13.09
C LEU A 66 -16.36 4.10 -12.03
N PHE A 67 -16.77 3.34 -11.01
CA PHE A 67 -15.89 2.92 -9.92
C PHE A 67 -15.53 1.44 -9.92
N SER A 68 -16.02 0.64 -10.87
CA SER A 68 -15.90 -0.82 -10.93
C SER A 68 -14.46 -1.36 -10.88
N LYS A 69 -13.47 -0.58 -11.35
CA LYS A 69 -12.04 -0.95 -11.29
C LYS A 69 -11.24 -0.10 -10.30
N ALA A 70 -11.89 0.87 -9.65
CA ALA A 70 -11.22 1.89 -8.84
C ALA A 70 -10.60 1.30 -7.57
N GLY A 71 -11.30 0.35 -6.94
CA GLY A 71 -10.80 -0.33 -5.76
C GLY A 71 -9.54 -1.14 -6.05
N TRP A 72 -9.51 -1.89 -7.15
CA TRP A 72 -8.36 -2.72 -7.50
C TRP A 72 -7.14 -1.89 -7.89
N MET A 73 -7.34 -0.83 -8.69
CA MET A 73 -6.27 0.12 -9.00
C MET A 73 -5.71 0.79 -7.73
N GLY A 74 -6.58 1.13 -6.77
CA GLY A 74 -6.18 1.69 -5.47
C GLY A 74 -5.33 0.71 -4.65
N VAL A 75 -5.71 -0.57 -4.59
CA VAL A 75 -4.94 -1.61 -3.89
C VAL A 75 -3.60 -1.87 -4.58
N SER A 76 -3.59 -1.97 -5.92
CA SER A 76 -2.35 -2.08 -6.70
C SER A 76 -1.39 -0.92 -6.44
N PHE A 77 -1.91 0.30 -6.35
CA PHE A 77 -1.12 1.46 -5.94
C PHE A 77 -0.49 1.27 -4.56
N PHE A 78 -1.23 0.79 -3.55
CA PHE A 78 -0.68 0.56 -2.22
C PHE A 78 0.42 -0.51 -2.21
N PHE A 79 0.28 -1.58 -2.98
CA PHE A 79 1.29 -2.65 -3.06
C PHE A 79 2.58 -2.19 -3.75
N VAL A 80 2.47 -1.49 -4.88
CA VAL A 80 3.62 -0.84 -5.53
C VAL A 80 4.27 0.18 -4.60
N LEU A 81 3.46 1.03 -3.95
CA LEU A 81 3.97 2.04 -3.01
C LEU A 81 4.66 1.41 -1.80
N SER A 82 4.16 0.28 -1.29
CA SER A 82 4.76 -0.45 -0.18
C SER A 82 6.18 -0.89 -0.54
N GLY A 83 6.35 -1.58 -1.67
CA GLY A 83 7.68 -1.99 -2.15
C GLY A 83 8.62 -0.81 -2.42
N PHE A 84 8.06 0.27 -2.98
CA PHE A 84 8.78 1.49 -3.27
C PHE A 84 9.30 2.17 -2.01
N VAL A 85 8.42 2.53 -1.08
CA VAL A 85 8.77 3.29 0.14
C VAL A 85 9.63 2.45 1.09
N LEU A 86 9.40 1.13 1.16
CA LEU A 86 10.25 0.25 1.95
C LEU A 86 11.67 0.21 1.41
N THR A 87 11.83 0.02 0.10
CA THR A 87 13.16 0.07 -0.54
C THR A 87 13.79 1.45 -0.39
N TRP A 88 13.03 2.52 -0.63
CA TRP A 88 13.50 3.91 -0.52
C TRP A 88 14.02 4.25 0.87
N SER A 89 13.32 3.81 1.93
CA SER A 89 13.70 4.10 3.32
C SER A 89 14.60 3.04 3.97
N SER A 90 14.91 1.97 3.25
CA SER A 90 15.68 0.84 3.78
C SER A 90 17.11 1.24 4.11
N ARG A 91 17.58 0.84 5.30
CA ARG A 91 18.97 1.03 5.72
C ARG A 91 19.75 -0.28 5.62
N ARG A 92 21.07 -0.25 5.75
CA ARG A 92 21.91 -1.47 5.72
C ARG A 92 22.07 -2.11 7.10
N ASP A 93 21.88 -1.31 8.15
CA ASP A 93 22.05 -1.63 9.56
C ASP A 93 20.73 -1.99 10.28
N ASP A 94 19.60 -1.98 9.58
CA ASP A 94 18.30 -2.32 10.16
C ASP A 94 18.20 -3.84 10.42
N THR A 95 17.82 -4.22 11.64
CA THR A 95 17.68 -5.64 12.00
C THR A 95 16.36 -6.20 11.49
N VAL A 96 16.36 -7.46 11.06
CA VAL A 96 15.17 -8.18 10.58
C VAL A 96 14.04 -8.13 11.62
N THR A 97 14.35 -8.45 12.88
CA THR A 97 13.36 -8.45 13.98
C THR A 97 12.87 -7.06 14.33
N GLY A 98 13.75 -6.04 14.29
CA GLY A 98 13.37 -4.65 14.49
C GLY A 98 12.43 -4.15 13.40
N PHE A 99 12.69 -4.52 12.15
CA PHE A 99 11.83 -4.23 11.02
C PHE A 99 10.44 -4.86 11.19
N TRP A 100 10.37 -6.17 11.41
CA TRP A 100 9.09 -6.88 11.59
C TRP A 100 8.27 -6.31 12.74
N ARG A 101 8.89 -6.03 13.89
CA ARG A 101 8.21 -5.43 15.03
C ARG A 101 7.53 -4.11 14.67
N ARG A 102 8.23 -3.19 14.00
CA ARG A 102 7.66 -1.88 13.63
C ARG A 102 6.52 -2.01 12.62
N ARG A 103 6.58 -3.01 11.74
CA ARG A 103 5.54 -3.24 10.73
C ARG A 103 4.31 -3.93 11.30
N LEU A 104 4.50 -4.94 12.15
CA LEU A 104 3.41 -5.59 12.88
C LEU A 104 2.66 -4.59 13.76
N LEU A 105 3.37 -3.75 14.53
CA LEU A 105 2.74 -2.70 15.36
C LEU A 105 2.03 -1.62 14.54
N LYS A 106 2.38 -1.45 13.26
CA LYS A 106 1.70 -0.48 12.38
C LYS A 106 0.39 -1.05 11.83
N ILE A 107 0.31 -2.35 11.53
CA ILE A 107 -0.90 -2.97 10.96
C ILE A 107 -1.85 -3.52 12.03
N PHE A 108 -1.35 -4.42 12.89
CA PHE A 108 -2.19 -5.27 13.74
C PHE A 108 -3.13 -4.49 14.68
N PRO A 109 -2.71 -3.41 15.36
CA PRO A 109 -3.60 -2.74 16.30
C PRO A 109 -4.86 -2.17 15.65
N ASN A 110 -4.74 -1.53 14.49
CA ASN A 110 -5.90 -1.01 13.78
C ASN A 110 -6.74 -2.14 13.18
N HIS A 111 -6.10 -3.21 12.70
CA HIS A 111 -6.81 -4.41 12.23
C HIS A 111 -7.65 -5.01 13.35
N VAL A 112 -7.07 -5.28 14.52
CA VAL A 112 -7.77 -5.84 15.68
C VAL A 112 -8.91 -4.93 16.14
N ALA A 113 -8.70 -3.61 16.18
CA ALA A 113 -9.75 -2.66 16.55
C ALA A 113 -10.94 -2.71 15.58
N MET A 114 -10.68 -2.70 14.27
CA MET A 114 -11.75 -2.77 13.27
C MET A 114 -12.38 -4.16 13.15
N TRP A 115 -11.61 -5.22 13.34
CA TRP A 115 -12.09 -6.59 13.44
C TRP A 115 -13.06 -6.74 14.62
N ALA A 116 -12.68 -6.25 15.81
CA ALA A 116 -13.53 -6.30 17.00
C ALA A 116 -14.82 -5.49 16.79
N LEU A 117 -14.71 -4.32 16.16
CA LEU A 117 -15.88 -3.51 15.82
C LEU A 117 -16.81 -4.23 14.82
N ALA A 118 -16.27 -4.85 13.77
CA ALA A 118 -17.08 -5.62 12.81
C ALA A 118 -17.77 -6.83 13.48
N MET A 119 -17.05 -7.55 14.38
CA MET A 119 -17.61 -8.65 15.17
C MET A 119 -18.76 -8.18 16.06
N LEU A 120 -18.61 -7.02 16.70
CA LEU A 120 -19.67 -6.42 17.53
C LEU A 120 -20.89 -6.00 16.71
N LEU A 121 -20.66 -5.40 15.54
CA LEU A 121 -21.72 -4.75 14.77
C LEU A 121 -22.54 -5.72 13.91
N PHE A 122 -21.91 -6.73 13.28
CA PHE A 122 -22.63 -7.62 12.35
C PHE A 122 -22.05 -9.04 12.21
N ALA A 123 -20.75 -9.25 12.43
CA ALA A 123 -20.10 -10.52 12.10
C ALA A 123 -20.16 -11.58 13.22
N GLY A 124 -20.30 -11.18 14.49
CA GLY A 124 -20.12 -12.07 15.65
C GLY A 124 -21.14 -13.19 15.76
N ALA A 125 -22.38 -12.96 15.31
CA ALA A 125 -23.45 -13.97 15.37
C ALA A 125 -23.47 -14.90 14.15
N THR A 126 -22.85 -14.51 13.04
CA THR A 126 -23.01 -15.15 11.73
C THR A 126 -21.74 -15.80 11.20
N THR A 127 -20.57 -15.34 11.66
CA THR A 127 -19.28 -15.82 11.14
C THR A 127 -18.76 -16.98 12.01
N PRO A 128 -18.50 -18.17 11.44
CA PRO A 128 -17.99 -19.31 12.20
C PRO A 128 -16.53 -19.11 12.62
N LEU A 129 -16.09 -19.85 13.65
CA LEU A 129 -14.71 -19.86 14.15
C LEU A 129 -13.67 -20.11 13.04
N THR A 130 -14.00 -21.00 12.10
CA THR A 130 -13.16 -21.33 10.94
C THR A 130 -12.90 -20.14 10.01
N SER A 131 -13.75 -19.11 10.03
CA SER A 131 -13.62 -17.91 9.19
C SER A 131 -13.07 -16.71 9.95
N TRP A 132 -13.62 -16.39 11.13
CA TRP A 132 -13.17 -15.19 11.85
C TRP A 132 -11.79 -15.33 12.48
N LEU A 133 -11.38 -16.55 12.88
CA LEU A 133 -10.09 -16.77 13.54
C LEU A 133 -8.91 -16.56 12.58
N PRO A 134 -8.92 -17.15 11.35
CA PRO A 134 -7.93 -16.77 10.34
C PRO A 134 -7.95 -15.27 10.01
N ASN A 135 -9.12 -14.63 10.04
CA ASN A 135 -9.21 -13.19 9.78
C ASN A 135 -8.49 -12.35 10.83
N LEU A 136 -8.70 -12.66 12.12
CA LEU A 136 -8.05 -11.99 13.23
C LEU A 136 -6.51 -12.02 13.10
N PHE A 137 -5.97 -13.15 12.62
CA PHE A 137 -4.52 -13.34 12.42
C PHE A 137 -4.01 -12.97 11.03
N LEU A 138 -4.85 -12.41 10.14
CA LEU A 138 -4.51 -12.09 8.75
C LEU A 138 -3.99 -13.30 7.94
N LEU A 139 -4.62 -14.45 8.17
CA LEU A 139 -4.35 -15.72 7.48
C LEU A 139 -5.49 -16.12 6.53
N HIS A 140 -6.63 -15.45 6.58
CA HIS A 140 -7.84 -15.81 5.84
C HIS A 140 -7.67 -15.79 4.31
N SER A 141 -6.79 -14.95 3.76
CA SER A 141 -6.54 -14.93 2.31
C SER A 141 -5.71 -16.10 1.77
N TRP A 142 -5.17 -16.94 2.65
CA TRP A 142 -4.50 -18.18 2.25
C TRP A 142 -5.48 -19.33 1.97
N PHE A 143 -6.76 -19.13 2.29
CA PHE A 143 -7.83 -20.10 2.10
C PHE A 143 -8.64 -19.72 0.85
N PRO A 144 -8.91 -20.65 -0.08
CA PRO A 144 -9.64 -20.36 -1.31
C PRO A 144 -11.16 -20.22 -1.12
N GLN A 145 -11.68 -20.56 0.06
CA GLN A 145 -13.11 -20.48 0.36
C GLN A 145 -13.54 -19.01 0.55
N HIS A 146 -14.56 -18.60 -0.21
CA HIS A 146 -15.04 -17.21 -0.27
C HIS A 146 -15.48 -16.66 1.09
N ASP A 147 -16.22 -17.47 1.84
CA ASP A 147 -16.67 -17.17 3.21
C ASP A 147 -15.50 -16.94 4.17
N ILE A 148 -14.32 -17.50 3.90
CA ILE A 148 -13.11 -17.28 4.68
C ILE A 148 -12.36 -16.04 4.18
N TYR A 149 -11.96 -15.95 2.91
CA TYR A 149 -11.04 -14.89 2.46
C TYR A 149 -11.67 -13.48 2.38
N ILE A 150 -13.00 -13.36 2.40
CA ILE A 150 -13.75 -12.09 2.48
C ILE A 150 -14.44 -11.91 3.87
N SER A 151 -14.19 -12.81 4.83
CA SER A 151 -14.82 -12.79 6.16
C SER A 151 -14.65 -11.46 6.93
N VAL A 152 -15.54 -11.22 7.90
CA VAL A 152 -15.52 -10.16 8.94
C VAL A 152 -15.37 -8.72 8.43
N ASN A 153 -14.21 -8.36 7.88
CA ASN A 153 -13.93 -7.09 7.25
C ASN A 153 -13.31 -7.35 5.87
N ALA A 154 -14.13 -7.42 4.84
CA ALA A 154 -13.74 -7.84 3.48
C ALA A 154 -12.40 -7.24 2.99
N PRO A 155 -12.15 -5.91 3.04
CA PRO A 155 -10.90 -5.33 2.56
C PRO A 155 -9.63 -5.72 3.35
N SER A 156 -9.75 -6.40 4.49
CA SER A 156 -8.60 -6.84 5.30
C SER A 156 -7.76 -7.91 4.59
N TRP A 157 -8.29 -8.56 3.54
CA TRP A 157 -7.54 -9.51 2.72
C TRP A 157 -6.22 -8.92 2.19
N SER A 158 -6.19 -7.62 1.88
CA SER A 158 -4.99 -6.96 1.35
C SER A 158 -3.88 -6.86 2.41
N LEU A 159 -4.25 -6.84 3.70
CA LEU A 159 -3.29 -6.87 4.80
C LEU A 159 -2.59 -8.22 4.93
N CYS A 160 -3.23 -9.33 4.51
CA CYS A 160 -2.56 -10.64 4.42
C CYS A 160 -1.40 -10.58 3.42
N SER A 161 -1.62 -9.89 2.29
CA SER A 161 -0.56 -9.62 1.30
C SER A 161 0.51 -8.71 1.87
N GLU A 162 0.16 -7.61 2.55
CA GLU A 162 1.15 -6.75 3.20
C GLU A 162 1.97 -7.49 4.27
N LEU A 163 1.35 -8.39 5.04
CA LEU A 163 2.03 -9.20 6.05
C LEU A 163 3.08 -10.11 5.39
N LEU A 164 2.73 -10.76 4.27
CA LEU A 164 3.67 -11.54 3.47
C LEU A 164 4.82 -10.66 2.95
N PHE A 165 4.51 -9.46 2.44
CA PHE A 165 5.53 -8.53 1.96
C PHE A 165 6.50 -8.14 3.06
N TYR A 166 6.01 -7.85 4.26
CA TYR A 166 6.84 -7.48 5.39
C TYR A 166 7.67 -8.65 5.90
N LEU A 167 7.11 -9.86 5.89
CA LEU A 167 7.85 -11.08 6.23
C LEU A 167 9.03 -11.29 5.26
N LEU A 168 8.78 -11.13 3.96
CA LEU A 168 9.78 -11.42 2.91
C LEU A 168 10.74 -10.25 2.64
N PHE A 169 10.37 -9.01 2.92
CA PHE A 169 11.14 -7.82 2.55
C PHE A 169 12.61 -7.86 2.97
N PRO A 170 12.99 -8.23 4.22
CA PRO A 170 14.40 -8.29 4.63
C PRO A 170 15.23 -9.30 3.82
N PHE A 171 14.59 -10.33 3.25
CA PHE A 171 15.24 -11.33 2.40
C PHE A 171 15.26 -10.90 0.93
N LEU A 172 14.23 -10.18 0.47
CA LEU A 172 14.13 -9.69 -0.91
C LEU A 172 15.04 -8.48 -1.18
N ILE A 173 15.23 -7.61 -0.20
CA ILE A 173 16.00 -6.36 -0.38
C ILE A 173 17.47 -6.63 -0.73
N GLY A 174 18.06 -7.72 -0.23
CA GLY A 174 19.43 -8.12 -0.52
C GLY A 174 19.65 -8.41 -2.01
N PRO A 175 18.98 -9.42 -2.59
CA PRO A 175 18.99 -9.71 -4.03
C PRO A 175 18.62 -8.49 -4.88
N VAL A 176 17.55 -7.75 -4.53
CA VAL A 176 17.13 -6.56 -5.30
C VAL A 176 18.22 -5.49 -5.34
N ARG A 177 18.94 -5.27 -4.23
CA ARG A 177 20.07 -4.32 -4.21
C ARG A 177 21.27 -4.78 -5.04
N ARG A 178 21.44 -6.09 -5.24
CA ARG A 178 22.51 -6.68 -6.07
C ARG A 178 22.20 -6.67 -7.56
N ILE A 179 20.96 -6.42 -7.96
CA ILE A 179 20.60 -6.26 -9.37
C ILE A 179 21.38 -5.06 -9.93
N ARG A 180 22.18 -5.33 -10.96
CA ARG A 180 22.92 -4.31 -11.71
C ARG A 180 21.95 -3.29 -12.30
N THR A 181 22.34 -2.03 -12.27
CA THR A 181 21.49 -0.90 -12.66
C THR A 181 20.94 -1.03 -14.09
N GLU A 182 21.73 -1.59 -15.01
CA GLU A 182 21.36 -1.79 -16.42
C GLU A 182 20.27 -2.86 -16.58
N ARG A 183 20.11 -3.76 -15.61
CA ARG A 183 19.12 -4.85 -15.64
C ARG A 183 17.82 -4.51 -14.91
N LEU A 184 17.73 -3.37 -14.22
CA LEU A 184 16.54 -3.02 -13.43
C LEU A 184 15.27 -2.98 -14.27
N TRP A 185 15.33 -2.43 -15.49
CA TRP A 185 14.20 -2.42 -16.42
C TRP A 185 13.77 -3.82 -16.87
N ALA A 186 14.72 -4.72 -17.12
CA ALA A 186 14.40 -6.10 -17.48
C ALA A 186 13.67 -6.82 -16.35
N TRP A 187 14.09 -6.63 -15.09
CA TRP A 187 13.39 -7.19 -13.93
C TRP A 187 12.03 -6.53 -13.68
N ALA A 188 11.90 -5.22 -13.90
CA ALA A 188 10.61 -4.54 -13.80
C ALA A 188 9.63 -5.07 -14.87
N GLY A 189 10.11 -5.26 -16.10
CA GLY A 189 9.36 -5.92 -17.18
C GLY A 189 8.99 -7.35 -16.82
N ALA A 190 9.90 -8.13 -16.25
CA ALA A 190 9.62 -9.50 -15.79
C ALA A 190 8.54 -9.55 -14.72
N ALA A 191 8.48 -8.58 -13.80
CA ALA A 191 7.41 -8.50 -12.81
C ALA A 191 6.03 -8.24 -13.46
N VAL A 192 5.97 -7.34 -14.46
CA VAL A 192 4.73 -7.08 -15.22
C VAL A 192 4.32 -8.30 -16.05
N VAL A 193 5.27 -8.95 -16.73
CA VAL A 193 5.02 -10.19 -17.47
C VAL A 193 4.56 -11.31 -16.54
N GLY A 194 5.09 -11.38 -15.31
CA GLY A 194 4.64 -12.33 -14.29
C GLY A 194 3.18 -12.15 -13.91
N MET A 195 2.71 -10.91 -13.74
CA MET A 195 1.27 -10.63 -13.51
C MET A 195 0.44 -11.03 -14.72
N LEU A 196 0.88 -10.67 -15.93
CA LEU A 196 0.18 -11.05 -17.17
C LEU A 196 0.08 -12.56 -17.31
N ALA A 197 1.16 -13.28 -17.03
CA ALA A 197 1.22 -14.74 -17.07
C ALA A 197 0.30 -15.36 -16.01
N LEU A 198 0.26 -14.81 -14.79
CA LEU A 198 -0.66 -15.24 -13.74
C LEU A 198 -2.12 -15.08 -14.17
N GLU A 199 -2.54 -13.88 -14.56
CA GLU A 199 -3.94 -13.63 -14.95
C GLU A 199 -4.33 -14.47 -16.17
N THR A 200 -3.41 -14.66 -17.12
CA THR A 200 -3.64 -15.52 -18.29
C THR A 200 -3.75 -16.99 -17.89
N ALA A 201 -2.92 -17.49 -16.98
CA ALA A 201 -3.02 -18.84 -16.47
C ALA A 201 -4.34 -19.06 -15.70
N VAL A 202 -4.75 -18.10 -14.88
CA VAL A 202 -6.05 -18.15 -14.18
C VAL A 202 -7.21 -18.17 -15.18
N TYR A 203 -7.16 -17.30 -16.19
CA TYR A 203 -8.18 -17.24 -17.24
C TYR A 203 -8.32 -18.55 -18.02
N LEU A 204 -7.20 -19.20 -18.36
CA LEU A 204 -7.19 -20.39 -19.21
C LEU A 204 -7.39 -21.70 -18.45
N LEU A 205 -6.94 -21.78 -17.20
CA LEU A 205 -6.83 -23.04 -16.46
C LEU A 205 -7.82 -23.18 -15.30
N VAL A 206 -8.43 -22.08 -14.84
CA VAL A 206 -9.34 -22.10 -13.69
C VAL A 206 -10.79 -21.95 -14.16
N PRO A 207 -11.71 -22.85 -13.74
CA PRO A 207 -13.13 -22.75 -14.08
C PRO A 207 -13.76 -21.41 -13.67
N ASP A 208 -14.67 -20.92 -14.49
CA ASP A 208 -15.41 -19.66 -14.28
C ASP A 208 -16.70 -19.82 -13.46
N GLN A 209 -16.98 -21.04 -12.99
CA GLN A 209 -18.12 -21.39 -12.12
C GLN A 209 -17.69 -22.05 -10.81
N PRO A 210 -18.50 -21.94 -9.73
CA PRO A 210 -19.65 -21.03 -9.60
C PRO A 210 -19.21 -19.57 -9.50
N ARG A 211 -20.03 -18.64 -10.03
CA ARG A 211 -19.77 -17.20 -9.94
C ARG A 211 -19.72 -16.70 -8.49
N THR A 212 -18.97 -15.62 -8.28
CA THR A 212 -18.86 -14.96 -6.97
C THR A 212 -20.23 -14.45 -6.47
N PRO A 213 -20.52 -14.49 -5.17
CA PRO A 213 -21.73 -13.89 -4.58
C PRO A 213 -21.94 -12.40 -4.92
N GLU A 214 -20.87 -11.65 -5.14
CA GLU A 214 -20.89 -10.22 -5.50
C GLU A 214 -21.35 -9.94 -6.94
N GLY A 215 -21.65 -10.98 -7.72
CA GLY A 215 -22.14 -10.86 -9.09
C GLY A 215 -21.07 -10.59 -10.15
N PHE A 216 -19.78 -10.75 -9.81
CA PHE A 216 -18.71 -10.64 -10.80
C PHE A 216 -18.77 -11.78 -11.84
N PRO A 217 -18.36 -11.52 -13.10
CA PRO A 217 -18.38 -12.50 -14.18
C PRO A 217 -17.20 -13.48 -14.12
N ILE A 218 -16.83 -13.94 -12.92
CA ILE A 218 -15.74 -14.87 -12.63
C ILE A 218 -16.12 -15.78 -11.47
N SER A 219 -15.42 -16.90 -11.30
CA SER A 219 -15.61 -17.76 -10.11
C SER A 219 -14.93 -17.22 -8.87
N SER A 220 -15.38 -17.67 -7.69
CA SER A 220 -14.68 -17.40 -6.42
C SER A 220 -13.23 -17.89 -6.41
N LEU A 221 -12.93 -18.97 -7.15
CA LEU A 221 -11.58 -19.50 -7.26
C LEU A 221 -10.69 -18.64 -8.17
N GLN A 222 -11.23 -18.16 -9.30
CA GLN A 222 -10.56 -17.18 -10.16
C GLN A 222 -10.29 -15.87 -9.40
N PHE A 223 -11.27 -15.40 -8.62
CA PHE A 223 -11.12 -14.20 -7.80
C PHE A 223 -10.02 -14.38 -6.75
N TRP A 224 -10.04 -15.50 -6.03
CA TRP A 224 -9.02 -15.81 -5.04
C TRP A 224 -7.63 -15.90 -5.67
N LEU A 225 -7.43 -16.73 -6.69
CA LEU A 225 -6.11 -16.99 -7.24
C LEU A 225 -5.55 -15.81 -8.04
N GLY A 226 -6.39 -15.10 -8.79
CA GLY A 226 -5.99 -13.92 -9.58
C GLY A 226 -5.78 -12.68 -8.72
N TYR A 227 -6.49 -12.55 -7.59
CA TYR A 227 -6.55 -11.28 -6.86
C TYR A 227 -6.25 -11.37 -5.35
N ASN A 228 -6.92 -12.25 -4.60
CA ASN A 228 -6.80 -12.24 -3.14
C ASN A 228 -5.60 -13.05 -2.60
N PHE A 229 -5.06 -13.98 -3.39
CA PHE A 229 -4.01 -14.89 -2.96
C PHE A 229 -2.66 -14.14 -2.79
N PRO A 230 -2.12 -14.05 -1.56
CA PRO A 230 -0.98 -13.17 -1.27
C PRO A 230 0.26 -13.32 -2.16
N PRO A 231 0.71 -14.54 -2.55
CA PRO A 231 1.86 -14.69 -3.42
C PRO A 231 1.71 -14.04 -4.81
N GLY A 232 0.50 -14.01 -5.37
CA GLY A 232 0.24 -13.36 -6.66
C GLY A 232 0.52 -11.86 -6.63
N ARG A 233 0.37 -11.23 -5.46
CA ARG A 233 0.58 -9.79 -5.26
C ARG A 233 2.05 -9.42 -5.06
N LEU A 234 2.96 -10.39 -4.89
CA LEU A 234 4.40 -10.13 -4.75
C LEU A 234 5.00 -9.47 -5.99
N PHE A 235 4.45 -9.70 -7.19
CA PHE A 235 4.94 -9.05 -8.41
C PHE A 235 4.86 -7.51 -8.29
N GLU A 236 3.79 -6.97 -7.72
CA GLU A 236 3.59 -5.52 -7.60
C GLU A 236 4.49 -4.93 -6.53
N PHE A 237 4.62 -5.66 -5.42
CA PHE A 237 5.54 -5.30 -4.35
C PHE A 237 6.98 -5.23 -4.87
N VAL A 238 7.45 -6.27 -5.56
CA VAL A 238 8.80 -6.32 -6.15
C VAL A 238 8.96 -5.27 -7.24
N LEU A 239 7.94 -5.02 -8.07
CA LEU A 239 7.94 -3.92 -9.04
C LEU A 239 8.18 -2.58 -8.33
N GLY A 240 7.48 -2.32 -7.23
CA GLY A 240 7.72 -1.14 -6.38
C GLY A 240 9.18 -1.03 -5.90
N MET A 241 9.76 -2.15 -5.45
CA MET A 241 11.17 -2.19 -5.02
C MET A 241 12.14 -1.85 -6.17
N LEU A 242 11.88 -2.36 -7.37
CA LEU A 242 12.69 -2.12 -8.58
C LEU A 242 12.55 -0.67 -9.07
N LEU A 243 11.34 -0.11 -9.00
CA LEU A 243 11.08 1.28 -9.35
C LEU A 243 11.81 2.25 -8.40
N ALA A 244 11.81 1.98 -7.10
CA ALA A 244 12.59 2.78 -6.15
C ALA A 244 14.08 2.76 -6.50
N ARG A 245 14.62 1.59 -6.89
CA ARG A 245 16.01 1.47 -7.37
C ARG A 245 16.26 2.25 -8.67
N LEU A 246 15.33 2.21 -9.63
CA LEU A 246 15.42 2.98 -10.88
C LEU A 246 15.46 4.49 -10.61
N VAL A 247 14.61 4.98 -9.70
CA VAL A 247 14.59 6.39 -9.29
C VAL A 247 15.88 6.77 -8.56
N LEU A 248 16.31 5.98 -7.56
CA LEU A 248 17.56 6.23 -6.82
C LEU A 248 18.80 6.22 -7.72
N ALA A 249 18.81 5.39 -8.77
CA ALA A 249 19.91 5.33 -9.74
C ALA A 249 19.84 6.41 -10.83
N GLY A 250 18.82 7.29 -10.82
CA GLY A 250 18.62 8.30 -11.86
C GLY A 250 18.31 7.71 -13.24
N ARG A 251 17.78 6.48 -13.31
CA ARG A 251 17.49 5.75 -14.56
C ARG A 251 16.03 5.76 -14.95
N PHE A 252 15.13 6.20 -14.05
CA PHE A 252 13.73 6.38 -14.40
C PHE A 252 13.55 7.70 -15.18
N PRO A 253 12.86 7.69 -16.34
CA PRO A 253 12.68 8.90 -17.13
C PRO A 253 11.82 9.93 -16.40
N ARG A 254 12.09 11.21 -16.62
CA ARG A 254 11.24 12.29 -16.09
C ARG A 254 9.94 12.34 -16.90
N VAL A 255 8.84 11.99 -16.25
CA VAL A 255 7.49 12.06 -16.84
C VAL A 255 6.74 13.23 -16.18
N PRO A 256 6.14 14.16 -16.94
CA PRO A 256 5.34 15.23 -16.36
C PRO A 256 4.10 14.65 -15.68
N LEU A 257 3.67 15.24 -14.56
CA LEU A 257 2.56 14.71 -13.77
C LEU A 257 1.26 14.62 -14.58
N THR A 258 1.02 15.58 -15.49
CA THR A 258 -0.12 15.56 -16.41
C THR A 258 -0.13 14.34 -17.33
N ALA A 259 1.03 13.95 -17.87
CA ALA A 259 1.14 12.73 -18.69
C ALA A 259 0.97 11.46 -17.85
N ALA A 260 1.51 11.42 -16.63
CA ALA A 260 1.30 10.30 -15.72
C ALA A 260 -0.18 10.13 -15.34
N LEU A 261 -0.89 11.24 -15.10
CA LEU A 261 -2.34 11.22 -14.86
C LEU A 261 -3.13 10.79 -16.10
N ALA A 262 -2.76 11.28 -17.29
CA ALA A 262 -3.38 10.85 -18.54
C ALA A 262 -3.20 9.35 -18.78
N LEU A 263 -2.03 8.79 -18.47
CA LEU A 263 -1.78 7.34 -18.53
C LEU A 263 -2.66 6.57 -17.55
N VAL A 264 -2.90 7.10 -16.34
CA VAL A 264 -3.78 6.46 -15.36
C VAL A 264 -5.22 6.44 -15.87
N VAL A 265 -5.71 7.54 -16.44
CA VAL A 265 -7.04 7.59 -17.07
C VAL A 265 -7.13 6.60 -18.24
N ALA A 266 -6.12 6.55 -19.11
CA ALA A 266 -6.06 5.61 -20.22
C ALA A 266 -6.01 4.15 -19.74
N GLY A 267 -5.23 3.84 -18.72
CA GLY A 267 -5.16 2.52 -18.10
C GLY A 267 -6.47 2.10 -17.44
N TYR A 268 -7.17 3.04 -16.80
CA TYR A 268 -8.50 2.81 -16.25
C TYR A 268 -9.52 2.51 -17.35
N ALA A 269 -9.52 3.30 -18.43
CA ALA A 269 -10.36 3.05 -19.59
C ALA A 269 -10.05 1.68 -20.22
N LEU A 270 -8.77 1.30 -20.32
CA LEU A 270 -8.38 -0.03 -20.77
C LEU A 270 -8.92 -1.12 -19.83
N ALA A 271 -8.81 -0.94 -18.51
CA ALA A 271 -9.30 -1.89 -17.50
C ALA A 271 -10.82 -2.15 -17.60
N LEU A 272 -11.60 -1.18 -18.11
CA LEU A 272 -13.03 -1.31 -18.36
C LEU A 272 -13.35 -2.14 -19.63
N ASN A 273 -12.38 -2.31 -20.54
CA ASN A 273 -12.59 -2.91 -21.87
C ASN A 273 -11.84 -4.24 -22.09
N VAL A 274 -10.94 -4.62 -21.18
CA VAL A 274 -10.26 -5.92 -21.20
C VAL A 274 -11.06 -7.00 -20.45
N PRO A 275 -10.78 -8.31 -20.65
CA PRO A 275 -11.44 -9.34 -19.87
C PRO A 275 -11.22 -9.13 -18.37
N PHE A 276 -12.21 -9.50 -17.56
CA PHE A 276 -12.36 -9.04 -16.18
C PHE A 276 -11.10 -9.21 -15.32
N LEU A 277 -10.42 -10.35 -15.43
CA LEU A 277 -9.20 -10.68 -14.69
C LEU A 277 -8.04 -9.72 -14.99
N TYR A 278 -7.85 -9.34 -16.25
CA TYR A 278 -6.80 -8.37 -16.63
C TYR A 278 -7.07 -6.97 -16.08
N GLY A 279 -8.34 -6.66 -15.78
CA GLY A 279 -8.75 -5.43 -15.13
C GLY A 279 -8.39 -5.34 -13.65
N PHE A 280 -8.00 -6.44 -13.00
CA PHE A 280 -7.54 -6.42 -11.60
C PHE A 280 -6.24 -5.65 -11.42
N THR A 281 -5.28 -5.89 -12.31
CA THR A 281 -3.90 -5.42 -12.11
C THR A 281 -3.24 -5.03 -13.43
N VAL A 282 -3.29 -5.91 -14.42
CA VAL A 282 -2.47 -5.83 -15.65
C VAL A 282 -2.73 -4.55 -16.44
N ALA A 283 -4.00 -4.16 -16.59
CA ALA A 283 -4.38 -2.97 -17.35
C ALA A 283 -3.88 -1.65 -16.71
N THR A 284 -3.74 -1.61 -15.38
CA THR A 284 -3.42 -0.38 -14.65
C THR A 284 -2.01 -0.33 -14.06
N ILE A 285 -1.29 -1.46 -14.00
CA ILE A 285 -0.02 -1.54 -13.25
C ILE A 285 1.06 -0.61 -13.80
N VAL A 286 1.21 -0.52 -15.12
CA VAL A 286 2.21 0.37 -15.75
C VAL A 286 1.88 1.84 -15.50
N PRO A 287 0.65 2.32 -15.75
CA PRO A 287 0.24 3.67 -15.36
C PRO A 287 0.45 3.99 -13.87
N VAL A 288 0.09 3.07 -12.97
CA VAL A 288 0.30 3.23 -11.53
C VAL A 288 1.79 3.34 -11.18
N ALA A 289 2.63 2.48 -11.76
CA ALA A 289 4.08 2.54 -11.59
C ALA A 289 4.67 3.88 -12.05
N VAL A 290 4.24 4.37 -13.21
CA VAL A 290 4.66 5.66 -13.74
C VAL A 290 4.20 6.80 -12.84
N LEU A 291 2.96 6.77 -12.33
CA LEU A 291 2.46 7.78 -11.39
C LEU A 291 3.27 7.83 -10.10
N VAL A 292 3.55 6.67 -9.49
CA VAL A 292 4.37 6.59 -8.26
C VAL A 292 5.74 7.21 -8.49
N CYS A 293 6.43 6.85 -9.59
CA CYS A 293 7.75 7.41 -9.89
C CYS A 293 7.70 8.90 -10.25
N ALA A 294 6.71 9.35 -11.01
CA ALA A 294 6.58 10.76 -11.40
C ALA A 294 6.34 11.66 -10.17
N VAL A 295 5.51 11.20 -9.23
CA VAL A 295 5.25 11.91 -7.97
C VAL A 295 6.47 11.86 -7.05
N ALA A 296 7.17 10.72 -6.96
CA ALA A 296 8.42 10.61 -6.20
C ALA A 296 9.49 11.56 -6.73
N LEU A 297 9.67 11.61 -8.05
CA LEU A 297 10.62 12.52 -8.70
C LEU A 297 10.24 13.99 -8.50
N ALA A 298 8.94 14.33 -8.49
CA ALA A 298 8.51 15.68 -8.16
C ALA A 298 8.94 16.11 -6.75
N ASP A 299 8.83 15.22 -5.76
CA ASP A 299 9.31 15.48 -4.40
C ASP A 299 10.84 15.59 -4.35
N VAL A 300 11.56 14.71 -5.05
CA VAL A 300 13.04 14.76 -5.14
C VAL A 300 13.54 16.04 -5.79
N ASP A 301 12.86 16.52 -6.84
CA ASP A 301 13.17 17.78 -7.52
C ASP A 301 12.74 19.03 -6.70
N GLY A 302 12.13 18.85 -5.52
CA GLY A 302 11.64 19.95 -4.69
C GLY A 302 10.43 20.70 -5.27
N ARG A 303 9.73 20.12 -6.26
CA ARG A 303 8.56 20.74 -6.88
C ARG A 303 7.38 20.73 -5.91
N ARG A 304 6.74 21.89 -5.74
CA ARG A 304 5.48 21.98 -4.98
C ARG A 304 4.37 21.31 -5.79
N THR A 305 3.65 20.39 -5.15
CA THR A 305 2.47 19.73 -5.71
C THR A 305 1.29 20.00 -4.78
N LEU A 306 0.06 19.90 -5.29
CA LEU A 306 -1.12 19.94 -4.43
C LEU A 306 -1.13 18.77 -3.42
N LEU A 307 -0.47 17.65 -3.76
CA LEU A 307 -0.38 16.44 -2.94
C LEU A 307 0.54 16.62 -1.72
N SER A 308 1.52 17.53 -1.76
CA SER A 308 2.40 17.82 -0.61
C SER A 308 1.85 18.89 0.34
N GLY A 309 0.67 19.45 0.04
CA GLY A 309 -0.06 20.37 0.90
C GLY A 309 -0.35 19.79 2.29
N ARG A 310 -0.54 20.65 3.30
CA ARG A 310 -0.78 20.23 4.70
C ARG A 310 -2.01 19.32 4.82
N THR A 311 -3.11 19.67 4.16
CA THR A 311 -4.34 18.89 4.17
C THR A 311 -4.15 17.53 3.53
N MET A 312 -3.55 17.46 2.33
CA MET A 312 -3.32 16.18 1.65
C MET A 312 -2.38 15.27 2.43
N ARG A 313 -1.32 15.81 3.04
CA ARG A 313 -0.46 15.02 3.93
C ARG A 313 -1.22 14.45 5.13
N TRP A 314 -2.06 15.26 5.78
CA TRP A 314 -2.88 14.81 6.90
C TRP A 314 -3.87 13.72 6.47
N LEU A 315 -4.56 13.92 5.34
CA LEU A 315 -5.45 12.91 4.75
C LEU A 315 -4.70 11.61 4.44
N GLY A 316 -3.46 11.73 3.94
CA GLY A 316 -2.57 10.60 3.68
C GLY A 316 -2.13 9.84 4.93
N GLU A 317 -1.96 10.53 6.07
CA GLU A 317 -1.70 9.88 7.37
C GLU A 317 -2.94 9.12 7.87
N VAL A 318 -4.13 9.72 7.70
CA VAL A 318 -5.41 9.12 8.09
C VAL A 318 -5.82 7.94 7.19
N SER A 319 -5.27 7.87 5.97
CA SER A 319 -5.72 6.96 4.92
C SER A 319 -5.73 5.48 5.30
N PHE A 320 -4.83 5.05 6.20
CA PHE A 320 -4.79 3.64 6.65
C PHE A 320 -5.99 3.30 7.53
N GLY A 321 -6.33 4.17 8.48
CA GLY A 321 -7.54 4.01 9.29
C GLY A 321 -8.80 4.11 8.44
N PHE A 322 -8.85 5.07 7.51
CA PHE A 322 -9.95 5.22 6.56
C PHE A 322 -10.17 3.95 5.72
N TYR A 323 -9.09 3.37 5.18
CA TYR A 323 -9.14 2.13 4.39
C TYR A 323 -9.75 0.96 5.17
N LEU A 324 -9.41 0.81 6.45
CA LEU A 324 -9.96 -0.27 7.28
C LEU A 324 -11.38 -0.01 7.75
N ALA A 325 -11.74 1.25 7.94
CA ALA A 325 -13.06 1.68 8.41
C ALA A 325 -14.13 1.60 7.31
N GLN A 326 -13.78 1.88 6.06
CA GLN A 326 -14.73 2.15 4.98
C GLN A 326 -15.79 1.07 4.79
N TYR A 327 -15.40 -0.22 4.73
CA TYR A 327 -16.35 -1.29 4.48
C TYR A 327 -17.26 -1.55 5.68
N VAL A 328 -16.72 -1.47 6.90
CA VAL A 328 -17.51 -1.61 8.14
C VAL A 328 -18.55 -0.50 8.21
N VAL A 329 -18.16 0.75 7.91
CA VAL A 329 -19.08 1.90 7.90
C VAL A 329 -20.13 1.77 6.80
N LEU A 330 -19.72 1.44 5.57
CA LEU A 330 -20.64 1.27 4.44
C LEU A 330 -21.63 0.13 4.71
N TYR A 331 -21.14 -1.06 5.03
CA TYR A 331 -21.99 -2.23 5.26
C TYR A 331 -22.94 -2.01 6.44
N TYR A 332 -22.42 -1.63 7.61
CA TYR A 332 -23.26 -1.43 8.78
C TYR A 332 -24.23 -0.25 8.62
N GLY A 333 -23.73 0.88 8.10
CA GLY A 333 -24.54 2.07 7.87
C GLY A 333 -25.69 1.80 6.90
N ARG A 334 -25.41 1.14 5.78
CA ARG A 334 -26.42 0.81 4.76
C ARG A 334 -27.41 -0.23 5.26
N VAL A 335 -26.91 -1.37 5.73
CA VAL A 335 -27.74 -2.55 6.02
C VAL A 335 -28.51 -2.40 7.33
N HIS A 336 -27.89 -1.83 8.36
CA HIS A 336 -28.45 -1.85 9.73
C HIS A 336 -28.92 -0.49 10.26
N VAL A 337 -28.44 0.63 9.69
CA VAL A 337 -28.87 1.98 10.12
C VAL A 337 -29.85 2.60 9.14
N LEU A 338 -29.65 2.39 7.84
CA LEU A 338 -30.45 3.00 6.78
C LEU A 338 -31.42 2.03 6.11
N ASP A 339 -31.53 0.79 6.61
CA ASP A 339 -32.41 -0.28 6.10
C ASP A 339 -32.31 -0.48 4.58
N ASN A 340 -31.11 -0.34 4.01
CA ASN A 340 -30.84 -0.42 2.57
C ASN A 340 -31.68 0.54 1.71
N ARG A 341 -32.21 1.62 2.28
CA ARG A 341 -33.02 2.62 1.54
C ARG A 341 -32.23 3.19 0.38
N THR A 342 -32.92 3.45 -0.72
CA THR A 342 -32.34 4.11 -1.89
C THR A 342 -33.02 5.45 -2.12
N TYR A 343 -32.29 6.35 -2.77
CA TYR A 343 -32.63 7.75 -2.90
C TYR A 343 -32.45 8.22 -4.35
N GLY A 344 -33.09 9.33 -4.72
CA GLY A 344 -32.71 10.06 -5.92
C GLY A 344 -31.29 10.65 -5.81
N LEU A 345 -30.75 11.18 -6.91
CA LEU A 345 -29.36 11.66 -7.02
C LEU A 345 -28.86 12.45 -5.81
N LEU A 346 -29.57 13.51 -5.41
CA LEU A 346 -29.15 14.36 -4.30
C LEU A 346 -29.08 13.58 -2.98
N GLY A 347 -30.10 12.77 -2.68
CA GLY A 347 -30.13 11.97 -1.45
C GLY A 347 -29.01 10.93 -1.41
N GLY A 348 -28.76 10.25 -2.53
CA GLY A 348 -27.67 9.28 -2.64
C GLY A 348 -26.29 9.93 -2.48
N VAL A 349 -26.07 11.09 -3.10
CA VAL A 349 -24.82 11.86 -2.94
C VAL A 349 -24.62 12.34 -1.50
N LEU A 350 -25.68 12.84 -0.85
CA LEU A 350 -25.61 13.29 0.54
C LEU A 350 -25.33 12.11 1.50
N GLU A 351 -25.91 10.94 1.23
CA GLU A 351 -25.62 9.74 2.01
C GLU A 351 -24.16 9.30 1.84
N LEU A 352 -23.65 9.20 0.60
CA LEU A 352 -22.25 8.87 0.36
C LEU A 352 -21.32 9.85 1.05
N LEU A 353 -21.63 11.15 0.99
CA LEU A 353 -20.86 12.17 1.70
C LEU A 353 -20.88 11.96 3.21
N ALA A 354 -22.04 11.66 3.80
CA ALA A 354 -22.16 11.38 5.23
C ALA A 354 -21.33 10.15 5.63
N LEU A 355 -21.46 9.02 4.91
CA LEU A 355 -20.70 7.80 5.17
C LEU A 355 -19.19 8.01 4.96
N PHE A 356 -18.80 8.82 3.97
CA PHE A 356 -17.40 9.19 3.74
C PHE A 356 -16.83 9.98 4.92
N LEU A 357 -17.57 10.98 5.43
CA LEU A 357 -17.16 11.79 6.57
C LEU A 357 -17.09 10.98 7.87
N VAL A 358 -18.04 10.06 8.09
CA VAL A 358 -18.00 9.11 9.22
C VAL A 358 -16.76 8.20 9.11
N THR A 359 -16.47 7.69 7.91
CA THR A 359 -15.27 6.87 7.66
C THR A 359 -13.99 7.66 7.92
N LEU A 360 -13.94 8.93 7.50
CA LEU A 360 -12.81 9.83 7.74
C LEU A 360 -12.62 10.12 9.23
N ALA A 361 -13.70 10.37 9.96
CA ALA A 361 -13.67 10.56 11.41
C ALA A 361 -13.18 9.29 12.13
N LEU A 362 -13.70 8.12 11.77
CA LEU A 362 -13.27 6.84 12.36
C LEU A 362 -11.81 6.52 12.02
N GLY A 363 -11.38 6.77 10.79
CA GLY A 363 -9.99 6.63 10.38
C GLY A 363 -9.05 7.55 11.17
N TRP A 364 -9.46 8.78 11.42
CA TRP A 364 -8.71 9.72 12.26
C TRP A 364 -8.66 9.26 13.73
N LEU A 365 -9.77 8.75 14.28
CA LEU A 365 -9.81 8.18 15.62
C LEU A 365 -8.88 6.97 15.77
N LEU A 366 -8.86 6.04 14.80
CA LEU A 366 -7.89 4.94 14.78
C LEU A 366 -6.46 5.45 14.79
N MET A 367 -6.15 6.46 13.98
CA MET A 367 -4.82 7.05 13.94
C MET A 367 -4.40 7.65 15.28
N VAL A 368 -5.27 8.42 15.93
CA VAL A 368 -4.93 9.17 17.15
C VAL A 368 -5.02 8.30 18.41
N CYS A 369 -6.00 7.41 18.49
CA CYS A 369 -6.30 6.62 19.69
C CYS A 369 -5.63 5.23 19.69
N VAL A 370 -5.34 4.66 18.53
CA VAL A 370 -4.79 3.30 18.42
C VAL A 370 -3.37 3.35 17.87
N GLU A 371 -3.21 3.79 16.63
CA GLU A 371 -1.94 3.67 15.90
C GLU A 371 -0.81 4.50 16.53
N ARG A 372 -1.00 5.80 16.73
CA ARG A 372 0.02 6.69 17.26
C ARG A 372 0.46 6.28 18.68
N PRO A 373 -0.45 5.95 19.63
CA PRO A 373 -0.07 5.48 20.96
C PRO A 373 0.75 4.19 20.91
N VAL A 374 0.30 3.19 20.15
CA VAL A 374 1.01 1.90 20.00
C VAL A 374 2.41 2.14 19.44
N MET A 375 2.52 2.90 18.34
CA MET A 375 3.80 3.17 17.69
C MET A 375 4.75 3.95 18.61
N ARG A 376 4.26 4.93 19.36
CA ARG A 376 5.09 5.70 20.31
C ARG A 376 5.62 4.82 21.45
N ARG A 377 4.79 3.94 22.00
CA ARG A 377 5.14 3.10 23.16
C ARG A 377 6.01 1.91 22.79
N TRP A 378 5.77 1.30 21.63
CA TRP A 378 6.35 0.00 21.30
C TRP A 378 7.15 -0.03 19.99
N ALA A 379 7.17 0.99 19.14
CA ALA A 379 7.96 0.91 17.90
C ALA A 379 9.43 1.30 18.07
N ARG A 380 9.79 2.06 19.13
CA ARG A 380 11.19 2.41 19.40
C ARG A 380 11.94 1.21 20.00
N PRO A 381 13.19 0.93 19.56
CA PRO A 381 14.06 0.06 20.33
C PRO A 381 14.14 0.62 21.75
N ARG A 382 14.03 -0.22 22.78
CA ARG A 382 14.42 0.16 24.13
C ARG A 382 15.87 0.60 24.00
N ASP A 383 16.20 1.84 24.37
CA ASP A 383 17.59 2.31 24.34
C ASP A 383 18.43 1.24 25.00
N ARG A 384 19.31 0.60 24.20
CA ARG A 384 20.38 -0.18 24.77
C ARG A 384 21.19 0.85 25.52
N THR A 385 21.07 0.85 26.84
CA THR A 385 21.98 1.56 27.73
C THR A 385 23.37 1.37 27.13
N PRO A 386 24.09 2.45 26.78
CA PRO A 386 25.42 2.31 26.23
C PRO A 386 26.20 1.44 27.20
N ARG A 387 26.65 0.27 26.73
CA ARG A 387 27.65 -0.52 27.42
C ARG A 387 28.78 0.46 27.68
N THR A 388 28.94 0.89 28.93
CA THR A 388 30.10 1.65 29.38
C THR A 388 31.31 0.95 28.81
N ALA A 389 32.03 1.64 27.91
CA ALA A 389 33.27 1.14 27.37
C ALA A 389 34.16 0.76 28.56
N PRO A 390 34.91 -0.36 28.51
CA PRO A 390 35.91 -0.64 29.52
C PRO A 390 36.81 0.59 29.65
N GLY A 391 36.91 1.14 30.86
CA GLY A 391 37.76 2.30 31.12
C GLY A 391 39.19 2.03 30.64
N PRO A 392 39.94 3.06 30.24
CA PRO A 392 41.31 2.89 29.76
C PRO A 392 42.14 2.16 30.82
N VAL A 393 42.71 1.02 30.42
CA VAL A 393 43.71 0.30 31.22
C VAL A 393 44.88 1.25 31.40
N ALA A 394 45.09 1.70 32.65
CA ALA A 394 46.25 2.51 33.00
C ALA A 394 47.52 1.66 32.78
N VAL A 395 48.35 2.06 31.82
CA VAL A 395 49.70 1.52 31.65
C VAL A 395 50.55 2.11 32.78
N PRO A 396 51.18 1.29 33.63
CA PRO A 396 52.04 1.80 34.69
C PRO A 396 53.31 2.39 34.07
N VAL A 397 53.53 3.69 34.29
CA VAL A 397 54.77 4.38 33.93
C VAL A 397 55.88 3.82 34.82
N ALA A 398 56.87 3.18 34.20
CA ALA A 398 58.09 2.74 34.87
C ALA A 398 58.80 3.98 35.46
N ARG A 399 58.93 4.03 36.79
CA ARG A 399 59.82 4.97 37.45
C ARG A 399 61.25 4.45 37.31
N SER A 400 62.08 5.19 36.61
CA SER A 400 63.53 5.09 36.70
C SER A 400 63.97 5.63 38.06
N SER A 401 64.48 4.76 38.93
CA SER A 401 65.28 5.12 40.10
C SER A 401 66.72 4.69 39.84
N GLY A 402 67.64 5.63 40.06
CA GLY A 402 69.05 5.33 40.30
C GLY A 402 69.29 4.77 41.70
#